data_AF-A0AAV5YQD3-F1
#
_entry.id   AF-A0AAV5YQD3-F1
#
_cell.length_a   1.000
_cell.length_b   1.000
_cell.length_c   1.000
_cell.angle_alpha   90.00
_cell.angle_beta   90.00
_cell.angle_gamma   90.00
#
_symmetry.space_group_name_H-M   'P 1'
#
loop_
_entity.id
_entity.type
_entity.pdbx_description
1 polymer ?
#
loop_
_entity_poly.entity_id
_entity_poly.type
_entity_poly.pdbx_seq_one_letter_code
_entity_poly.pdbx_strand_id
1 'polypeptide(L)'
;MSERRPISRSSLAPALAASFLLVLAGGARAASCPAASLGSIDALVCGSSLLAALDAEVARLDGLATRSGAGGANAAIQTEQREWLERRDRCMGGVAPERCALDAYLGRVAALRATNDATRGDEQGISRGPFGWQCDDGAGPLAAVFVNSDPAFLIVRRENVALTMWRAVAASGARYQGPDDAMFWEHQGEVKFRERASSPEVTCTADRRTR
;
A
#
# COMPACT_ATOMS: atom_id res chain seq x y z
N MET A 1 60.50 -38.27 34.41
CA MET A 1 61.01 -36.91 34.69
C MET A 1 59.81 -35.98 34.50
N SER A 2 58.95 -35.73 35.48
CA SER A 2 59.14 -34.92 36.69
C SER A 2 59.97 -33.68 36.41
N GLU A 3 59.30 -32.53 36.21
CA GLU A 3 59.73 -31.30 36.87
C GLU A 3 58.61 -30.26 36.92
N ARG A 4 58.71 -29.43 37.95
CA ARG A 4 57.63 -28.68 38.62
C ARG A 4 57.41 -27.30 37.98
N ARG A 5 56.19 -26.78 38.21
CA ARG A 5 55.77 -25.39 37.95
C ARG A 5 56.69 -24.36 38.62
N PRO A 6 56.66 -23.11 38.13
CA PRO A 6 56.26 -22.05 39.05
C PRO A 6 55.13 -21.16 38.53
N ILE A 7 54.34 -20.72 39.51
CA ILE A 7 53.24 -19.77 39.43
C ILE A 7 53.83 -18.36 39.27
N SER A 8 53.33 -17.57 38.31
CA SER A 8 53.58 -16.13 38.27
C SER A 8 52.27 -15.35 38.36
N ARG A 9 52.29 -14.36 39.24
CA ARG A 9 51.16 -13.53 39.68
C ARG A 9 50.98 -12.33 38.74
N SER A 10 49.70 -12.02 38.50
CA SER A 10 49.10 -10.68 38.45
C SER A 10 49.70 -9.58 37.57
N SER A 11 48.87 -9.04 36.67
CA SER A 11 48.48 -7.61 36.69
C SER A 11 47.24 -7.42 35.82
N LEU A 12 46.11 -7.08 36.45
CA LEU A 12 44.93 -6.55 35.78
C LEU A 12 45.23 -5.10 35.35
N ALA A 13 45.02 -4.78 34.07
CA ALA A 13 44.87 -3.42 33.60
C ALA A 13 43.45 -3.29 33.01
N PRO A 14 42.64 -2.30 33.43
CA PRO A 14 41.31 -2.10 32.87
C PRO A 14 41.44 -1.32 31.56
N ALA A 15 41.17 -1.96 30.43
CA ALA A 15 40.98 -1.27 29.17
C ALA A 15 39.53 -0.77 29.10
N LEU A 16 39.37 0.56 29.13
CA LEU A 16 38.12 1.30 29.00
C LEU A 16 37.32 0.83 27.76
N ALA A 17 36.17 0.22 27.98
CA ALA A 17 35.18 -0.02 26.93
C ALA A 17 34.45 1.29 26.61
N ALA A 18 34.87 1.97 25.53
CA ALA A 18 34.15 3.11 24.99
C ALA A 18 32.92 2.61 24.22
N SER A 19 31.80 2.49 24.90
CA SER A 19 30.49 2.20 24.30
C SER A 19 30.02 3.41 23.50
N PHE A 20 30.25 3.39 22.18
CA PHE A 20 29.69 4.37 21.25
C PHE A 20 28.23 4.02 20.96
N LEU A 21 27.30 4.57 21.76
CA LEU A 21 25.87 4.50 21.47
C LEU A 21 25.58 5.39 20.25
N LEU A 22 25.50 4.76 19.07
CA LEU A 22 24.99 5.41 17.87
C LEU A 22 23.47 5.57 18.03
N VAL A 23 23.03 6.73 18.52
CA VAL A 23 21.61 7.09 18.52
C VAL A 23 21.24 7.44 17.08
N LEU A 24 20.68 6.49 16.35
CA LEU A 24 19.95 6.77 15.12
C LEU A 24 18.66 7.50 15.51
N ALA A 25 18.72 8.82 15.57
CA ALA A 25 17.53 9.66 15.61
C ALA A 25 16.83 9.58 14.25
N GLY A 26 16.10 8.49 14.02
CA GLY A 26 15.11 8.39 12.95
C GLY A 26 13.92 9.28 13.28
N GLY A 27 14.09 10.59 13.12
CA GLY A 27 13.00 11.55 13.23
C GLY A 27 12.05 11.33 12.06
N ALA A 28 10.97 10.58 12.28
CA ALA A 28 9.77 10.73 11.48
C ALA A 28 9.40 12.21 11.54
N ARG A 29 9.59 12.96 10.45
CA ARG A 29 9.02 14.31 10.36
C ARG A 29 7.52 14.10 10.45
N ALA A 30 6.94 14.39 11.61
CA ALA A 30 5.51 14.59 11.71
C ALA A 30 5.20 15.69 10.70
N ALA A 31 4.55 15.33 9.59
CA ALA A 31 4.03 16.32 8.66
C ALA A 31 3.15 17.26 9.49
N SER A 32 3.61 18.49 9.69
CA SER A 32 2.87 19.46 10.48
C SER A 32 1.62 19.79 9.68
N CYS A 33 0.50 19.20 10.07
CA CYS A 33 -0.77 19.52 9.46
C CYS A 33 -1.09 21.00 9.70
N PRO A 34 -1.54 21.75 8.68
CA PRO A 34 -2.08 23.08 8.90
C PRO A 34 -3.26 22.98 9.89
N ALA A 35 -3.60 24.10 10.52
CA ALA A 35 -4.78 24.18 11.38
C ALA A 35 -6.04 23.86 10.55
N ALA A 36 -6.41 22.58 10.50
CA ALA A 36 -7.61 22.12 9.84
C ALA A 36 -8.83 22.49 10.70
N SER A 37 -9.93 22.87 10.06
CA SER A 37 -11.18 23.08 10.79
C SER A 37 -11.63 21.74 11.41
N LEU A 38 -12.03 21.78 12.67
CA LEU A 38 -12.60 20.61 13.34
C LEU A 38 -13.83 20.13 12.56
N GLY A 39 -13.94 18.81 12.37
CA GLY A 39 -15.02 18.20 11.58
C GLY A 39 -14.85 18.32 10.06
N SER A 40 -13.66 18.67 9.57
CA SER A 40 -13.33 18.61 8.13
C SER A 40 -12.65 17.30 7.74
N ILE A 41 -12.64 17.03 6.43
CA ILE A 41 -11.86 15.95 5.84
C ILE A 41 -10.36 16.14 6.09
N ASP A 42 -9.86 17.38 6.11
CA ASP A 42 -8.44 17.66 6.35
C ASP A 42 -8.05 17.30 7.78
N ALA A 43 -8.91 17.61 8.76
CA ALA A 43 -8.71 17.18 10.15
C ALA A 43 -8.73 15.65 10.27
N LEU A 44 -9.61 14.98 9.54
CA LEU A 44 -9.70 13.51 9.50
C LEU A 44 -8.42 12.87 8.95
N VAL A 45 -7.94 13.37 7.80
CA VAL A 45 -6.72 12.90 7.14
C VAL A 45 -5.51 13.14 8.02
N CYS A 46 -5.41 14.33 8.62
CA CYS A 46 -4.33 14.70 9.52
C CYS A 46 -4.28 13.87 10.81
N GLY A 47 -5.44 13.47 11.35
CA GLY A 47 -5.53 12.63 12.54
C GLY A 47 -5.17 11.17 12.29
N SER A 48 -5.04 10.74 11.04
CA SER A 48 -4.82 9.34 10.67
C SER A 48 -3.55 9.18 9.85
N SER A 49 -2.54 8.49 10.41
CA SER A 49 -1.29 8.19 9.70
C SER A 49 -1.53 7.41 8.39
N LEU A 50 -2.54 6.53 8.38
CA LEU A 50 -2.92 5.77 7.19
C LEU A 50 -3.50 6.70 6.11
N LEU A 51 -4.48 7.54 6.46
CA LEU A 51 -5.10 8.45 5.49
C LEU A 51 -4.09 9.49 4.99
N ALA A 52 -3.23 10.02 5.85
CA ALA A 52 -2.16 10.93 5.47
C ALA A 52 -1.16 10.28 4.49
N ALA A 53 -0.80 9.02 4.71
CA ALA A 53 0.08 8.28 3.80
C ALA A 53 -0.59 8.04 2.43
N LEU A 54 -1.88 7.72 2.42
CA LEU A 54 -2.65 7.57 1.19
C LEU A 54 -2.82 8.89 0.45
N ASP A 55 -3.02 10.00 1.17
CA ASP A 55 -3.12 11.35 0.58
C ASP A 55 -1.82 11.76 -0.11
N ALA A 56 -0.70 11.56 0.55
CA ALA A 56 0.62 11.78 -0.04
C ALA A 56 0.85 10.90 -1.28
N GLU A 57 0.40 9.64 -1.27
CA GLU A 57 0.53 8.75 -2.42
C GLU A 57 -0.35 9.16 -3.61
N VAL A 58 -1.59 9.59 -3.35
CA VAL A 58 -2.49 10.13 -4.39
C VAL A 58 -1.87 11.37 -5.02
N ALA A 59 -1.39 12.32 -4.21
CA ALA A 59 -0.75 13.53 -4.71
C ALA A 59 0.50 13.22 -5.57
N ARG A 60 1.32 12.26 -5.13
CA ARG A 60 2.51 11.84 -5.86
C ARG A 60 2.15 11.20 -7.21
N LEU A 61 1.19 10.28 -7.22
CA LEU A 61 0.76 9.58 -8.43
C LEU A 61 0.05 10.51 -9.42
N ASP A 62 -0.78 11.44 -8.94
CA ASP A 62 -1.44 12.45 -9.78
C ASP A 62 -0.41 13.36 -10.46
N GLY A 63 0.59 13.82 -9.70
CA GLY A 63 1.71 14.59 -10.24
C GLY A 63 2.58 13.81 -11.22
N LEU A 64 2.74 12.50 -11.04
CA LEU A 64 3.43 11.62 -11.99
C LEU A 64 2.61 11.41 -13.27
N ALA A 65 1.32 11.16 -13.13
CA ALA A 65 0.39 10.95 -14.23
C ALA A 65 0.34 12.19 -15.14
N THR A 66 0.19 13.38 -14.53
CA THR A 66 0.10 14.67 -15.24
C THR A 66 1.39 15.06 -15.95
N ARG A 67 2.57 14.79 -15.36
CA ARG A 67 3.85 15.11 -16.02
C ARG A 67 4.15 14.24 -17.24
N SER A 68 3.58 13.04 -17.27
CA SER A 68 3.86 12.03 -18.29
C SER A 68 2.80 11.99 -19.40
N GLY A 69 1.69 12.71 -19.23
CA GLY A 69 0.60 12.76 -20.19
C GLY A 69 0.75 13.86 -21.25
N ALA A 70 0.12 13.64 -22.41
CA ALA A 70 -0.08 14.69 -23.41
C ALA A 70 -1.10 15.73 -22.91
N GLY A 71 -1.07 16.95 -23.44
CA GLY A 71 -1.89 18.08 -22.93
C GLY A 71 -3.40 17.77 -22.74
N GLY A 72 -4.03 17.04 -23.66
CA GLY A 72 -5.43 16.61 -23.52
C GLY A 72 -5.67 15.58 -22.41
N ALA A 73 -4.74 14.63 -22.24
CA ALA A 73 -4.80 13.66 -21.15
C ALA A 73 -4.59 14.35 -19.78
N ASN A 74 -3.72 15.36 -19.72
CA ASN A 74 -3.47 16.13 -18.49
C ASN A 74 -4.73 16.88 -18.02
N ALA A 75 -5.47 17.50 -18.95
CA ALA A 75 -6.71 18.18 -18.61
C ALA A 75 -7.77 17.21 -18.06
N ALA A 76 -7.85 16.00 -18.62
CA ALA A 76 -8.74 14.95 -18.13
C ALA A 76 -8.34 14.47 -16.73
N ILE A 77 -7.05 14.18 -16.50
CA ILE A 77 -6.53 13.74 -15.18
C ILE A 77 -6.82 14.80 -14.11
N GLN A 78 -6.54 16.07 -14.38
CA GLN A 78 -6.80 17.16 -13.45
C GLN A 78 -8.29 17.34 -13.16
N THR A 79 -9.16 17.11 -14.15
CA THR A 79 -10.62 17.18 -13.95
C THR A 79 -11.10 16.05 -13.06
N GLU A 80 -10.67 14.82 -13.32
CA GLU A 80 -10.99 13.68 -12.48
C GLU A 80 -10.45 13.86 -11.04
N GLN A 81 -9.28 14.47 -10.89
CA GLN A 81 -8.71 14.76 -9.57
C GLN A 81 -9.57 15.75 -8.77
N ARG A 82 -10.08 16.83 -9.40
CA ARG A 82 -11.01 17.77 -8.74
C ARG A 82 -12.30 17.08 -8.32
N GLU A 83 -12.92 16.32 -9.23
CA GLU A 83 -14.15 15.59 -8.95
C GLU A 83 -13.95 14.52 -7.86
N TRP A 84 -12.78 13.89 -7.82
CA TRP A 84 -12.44 12.93 -6.77
C TRP A 84 -12.29 13.62 -5.41
N LEU A 85 -11.63 14.78 -5.33
CA LEU A 85 -11.55 15.56 -4.08
C LEU A 85 -12.95 15.92 -3.57
N GLU A 86 -13.84 16.37 -4.46
CA GLU A 86 -15.24 16.64 -4.08
C GLU A 86 -15.97 15.40 -3.56
N ARG A 87 -15.74 14.22 -4.16
CA ARG A 87 -16.31 12.94 -3.67
C ARG A 87 -15.74 12.54 -2.32
N ARG A 88 -14.44 12.69 -2.11
CA ARG A 88 -13.75 12.42 -0.84
C ARG A 88 -14.32 13.31 0.27
N ASP A 89 -14.49 14.59 0.01
CA ASP A 89 -14.93 15.57 1.01
C ASP A 89 -16.37 15.30 1.47
N ARG A 90 -17.22 14.76 0.58
CA ARG A 90 -18.58 14.32 0.93
C ARG A 90 -18.63 13.19 1.96
N CYS A 91 -17.54 12.48 2.22
CA CYS A 91 -17.48 11.46 3.28
C CYS A 91 -17.82 12.03 4.66
N MET A 92 -17.55 13.31 4.91
CA MET A 92 -17.86 13.96 6.20
C MET A 92 -19.36 14.04 6.51
N GLY A 93 -20.23 13.89 5.50
CA GLY A 93 -21.68 13.84 5.69
C GLY A 93 -22.23 12.43 5.96
N GLY A 94 -21.39 11.40 5.98
CA GLY A 94 -21.79 10.00 6.11
C GLY A 94 -21.76 9.45 7.54
N VAL A 95 -22.26 8.22 7.70
CA VAL A 95 -22.30 7.51 8.99
C VAL A 95 -20.92 6.99 9.45
N ALA A 96 -19.96 6.86 8.53
CA ALA A 96 -18.62 6.34 8.77
C ALA A 96 -17.59 7.10 7.91
N PRO A 97 -17.26 8.36 8.26
CA PRO A 97 -16.43 9.22 7.43
C PRO A 97 -15.02 8.66 7.20
N GLU A 98 -14.39 8.05 8.20
CA GLU A 98 -13.06 7.41 8.10
C GLU A 98 -13.07 6.27 7.08
N ARG A 99 -14.08 5.39 7.15
CA ARG A 99 -14.19 4.24 6.25
C ARG A 99 -14.45 4.71 4.82
N CYS A 100 -15.35 5.67 4.64
CA CYS A 100 -15.63 6.29 3.35
C CYS A 100 -14.37 6.92 2.74
N ALA A 101 -13.61 7.68 3.53
CA ALA A 101 -12.37 8.31 3.08
C ALA A 101 -11.34 7.24 2.68
N LEU A 102 -11.15 6.20 3.50
CA LEU A 102 -10.25 5.09 3.20
C LEU A 102 -10.57 4.43 1.86
N ASP A 103 -11.84 4.07 1.62
CA ASP A 103 -12.26 3.44 0.36
C ASP A 103 -12.06 4.41 -0.83
N ALA A 104 -12.35 5.71 -0.65
CA ALA A 104 -12.13 6.74 -1.67
C ALA A 104 -10.64 6.90 -2.04
N TYR A 105 -9.74 6.85 -1.07
CA TYR A 105 -8.29 6.92 -1.28
C TYR A 105 -7.77 5.67 -1.99
N LEU A 106 -8.10 4.48 -1.49
CA LEU A 106 -7.65 3.21 -2.09
C LEU A 106 -8.14 3.06 -3.53
N GLY A 107 -9.39 3.43 -3.80
CA GLY A 107 -9.94 3.47 -5.15
C GLY A 107 -9.19 4.43 -6.08
N ARG A 108 -8.81 5.62 -5.60
CA ARG A 108 -8.05 6.60 -6.39
C ARG A 108 -6.62 6.17 -6.65
N VAL A 109 -5.94 5.57 -5.67
CA VAL A 109 -4.61 4.97 -5.86
C VAL A 109 -4.67 3.93 -6.98
N ALA A 110 -5.66 3.04 -6.97
CA ALA A 110 -5.81 2.04 -8.02
C ALA A 110 -6.11 2.65 -9.40
N ALA A 111 -6.95 3.69 -9.46
CA ALA A 111 -7.25 4.39 -10.71
C ALA A 111 -6.01 5.09 -11.29
N LEU A 112 -5.26 5.83 -10.46
CA LEU A 112 -4.04 6.53 -10.87
C LEU A 112 -2.94 5.56 -11.35
N ARG A 113 -2.78 4.42 -10.67
CA ARG A 113 -1.85 3.36 -11.10
C ARG A 113 -2.18 2.78 -12.47
N ALA A 114 -3.45 2.82 -12.88
CA ALA A 114 -3.89 2.35 -14.19
C ALA A 114 -3.84 3.42 -15.29
N THR A 115 -3.58 4.70 -14.96
CA THR A 115 -3.72 5.83 -15.89
C THR A 115 -2.78 5.79 -17.08
N ASN A 116 -1.47 5.59 -16.87
CA ASN A 116 -0.48 5.58 -17.94
C ASN A 116 0.74 4.72 -17.57
N ASP A 117 1.67 4.57 -18.52
CA ASP A 117 2.85 3.71 -18.33
C ASP A 117 3.77 4.21 -17.20
N ALA A 118 3.84 5.53 -17.00
CA ALA A 118 4.66 6.10 -15.93
C ALA A 118 4.12 5.71 -14.55
N THR A 119 2.81 5.80 -14.32
CA THR A 119 2.22 5.36 -13.04
C THR A 119 2.14 3.85 -12.89
N ARG A 120 2.00 3.09 -13.99
CA ARG A 120 2.00 1.62 -13.96
C ARG A 120 3.37 1.05 -13.61
N GLY A 121 4.45 1.61 -14.17
CA GLY A 121 5.82 1.15 -13.96
C GLY A 121 6.52 1.76 -12.75
N ASP A 122 5.88 2.69 -12.03
CA ASP A 122 6.52 3.39 -10.92
C ASP A 122 6.73 2.48 -9.70
N GLU A 123 7.99 2.32 -9.28
CA GLU A 123 8.33 1.54 -8.10
C GLU A 123 8.53 2.41 -6.84
N GLN A 124 8.01 3.65 -6.83
CA GLN A 124 8.13 4.56 -5.69
C GLN A 124 6.84 4.63 -4.89
N GLY A 125 6.91 5.26 -3.70
CA GLY A 125 5.75 5.42 -2.82
C GLY A 125 5.30 4.11 -2.18
N ILE A 126 4.07 4.11 -1.67
CA ILE A 126 3.51 2.99 -0.89
C ILE A 126 2.68 2.02 -1.72
N SER A 127 2.35 2.33 -2.99
CA SER A 127 1.54 1.44 -3.83
C SER A 127 2.37 0.75 -4.93
N ARG A 128 1.94 -0.41 -5.44
CA ARG A 128 2.56 -1.12 -6.57
C ARG A 128 1.49 -1.78 -7.45
N GLY A 129 1.77 -1.88 -8.75
CA GLY A 129 0.87 -2.44 -9.76
C GLY A 129 0.29 -1.38 -10.70
N PRO A 130 -0.78 -1.68 -11.45
CA PRO A 130 -1.53 -2.94 -11.43
C PRO A 130 -0.73 -4.13 -11.95
N PHE A 131 -0.75 -5.24 -11.21
CA PHE A 131 -0.27 -6.53 -11.68
C PHE A 131 -1.43 -7.29 -12.33
N GLY A 132 -1.24 -7.74 -13.57
CA GLY A 132 -2.24 -8.50 -14.32
C GLY A 132 -2.23 -9.98 -13.94
N TRP A 133 -3.42 -10.59 -13.84
CA TRP A 133 -3.60 -12.01 -13.58
C TRP A 133 -4.67 -12.58 -14.52
N GLN A 134 -4.35 -13.65 -15.23
CA GLN A 134 -5.29 -14.36 -16.10
C GLN A 134 -5.91 -15.53 -15.35
N CYS A 135 -7.25 -15.56 -15.25
CA CYS A 135 -7.99 -16.57 -14.51
C CYS A 135 -8.62 -17.64 -15.42
N ASP A 136 -8.83 -18.83 -14.89
CA ASP A 136 -9.39 -20.00 -15.58
C ASP A 136 -10.93 -20.02 -15.70
N ASP A 137 -11.60 -18.93 -15.29
CA ASP A 137 -13.05 -18.77 -15.27
C ASP A 137 -13.65 -18.11 -16.52
N GLY A 138 -12.80 -17.63 -17.44
CA GLY A 138 -13.23 -16.93 -18.64
C GLY A 138 -13.83 -15.54 -18.40
N ALA A 139 -13.80 -15.03 -17.17
CA ALA A 139 -14.37 -13.72 -16.81
C ALA A 139 -13.38 -12.55 -17.02
N GLY A 140 -12.26 -12.82 -17.70
CA GLY A 140 -11.23 -11.84 -18.01
C GLY A 140 -10.19 -11.63 -16.90
N PRO A 141 -9.15 -10.82 -17.18
CA PRO A 141 -8.03 -10.65 -16.27
C PRO A 141 -8.41 -9.84 -15.03
N LEU A 142 -7.74 -10.14 -13.92
CA LEU A 142 -7.71 -9.29 -12.74
C LEU A 142 -6.53 -8.32 -12.83
N ALA A 143 -6.74 -7.10 -12.35
CA ALA A 143 -5.70 -6.14 -12.05
C ALA A 143 -5.61 -5.98 -10.54
N ALA A 144 -4.42 -6.18 -9.97
CA ALA A 144 -4.17 -6.09 -8.53
C ALA A 144 -3.23 -4.92 -8.23
N VAL A 145 -3.68 -3.97 -7.41
CA VAL A 145 -2.85 -2.88 -6.86
C VAL A 145 -2.64 -3.13 -5.38
N PHE A 146 -1.39 -3.26 -4.96
CA PHE A 146 -1.01 -3.45 -3.57
C PHE A 146 -0.69 -2.10 -2.94
N VAL A 147 -1.12 -1.89 -1.70
CA VAL A 147 -0.76 -0.72 -0.88
C VAL A 147 -0.06 -1.22 0.37
N ASN A 148 1.23 -0.93 0.45
CA ASN A 148 2.11 -1.27 1.55
C ASN A 148 1.98 -0.24 2.68
N SER A 149 0.91 -0.40 3.45
CA SER A 149 0.62 0.33 4.68
C SER A 149 0.43 -0.64 5.85
N ASP A 150 0.10 -0.12 7.03
CA ASP A 150 -0.38 -0.94 8.16
C ASP A 150 -1.81 -0.53 8.55
N PRO A 151 -2.83 -1.39 8.31
CA PRO A 151 -2.73 -2.69 7.63
C PRO A 151 -2.41 -2.53 6.13
N ALA A 152 -1.92 -3.60 5.50
CA ALA A 152 -1.69 -3.62 4.05
C ALA A 152 -2.99 -3.91 3.30
N PHE A 153 -3.17 -3.24 2.17
CA PHE A 153 -4.36 -3.37 1.34
C PHE A 153 -4.05 -3.91 -0.04
N LEU A 154 -5.06 -4.53 -0.65
CA LEU A 154 -5.08 -4.94 -2.03
C LEU A 154 -6.37 -4.42 -2.67
N ILE A 155 -6.25 -3.74 -3.80
CA ILE A 155 -7.38 -3.35 -4.64
C ILE A 155 -7.39 -4.28 -5.85
N VAL A 156 -8.44 -5.07 -5.99
CA VAL A 156 -8.66 -5.95 -7.14
C VAL A 156 -9.67 -5.30 -8.07
N ARG A 157 -9.34 -5.19 -9.36
CA ARG A 157 -10.24 -4.74 -10.42
C ARG A 157 -10.40 -5.80 -11.51
N ARG A 158 -11.64 -6.00 -11.93
CA ARG A 158 -12.09 -6.66 -13.17
C ARG A 158 -13.18 -5.77 -13.77
N GLU A 159 -13.61 -6.01 -15.00
CA GLU A 159 -14.64 -5.21 -15.69
C GLU A 159 -15.81 -4.77 -14.78
N ASN A 160 -16.37 -5.71 -14.01
CA ASN A 160 -17.48 -5.46 -13.08
C ASN A 160 -17.13 -5.72 -11.60
N VAL A 161 -15.85 -5.89 -11.27
CA VAL A 161 -15.39 -6.18 -9.91
C VAL A 161 -14.48 -5.06 -9.44
N ALA A 162 -14.78 -4.51 -8.27
CA ALA A 162 -13.90 -3.58 -7.56
C ALA A 162 -13.92 -3.94 -6.07
N LEU A 163 -12.86 -4.59 -5.60
CA LEU A 163 -12.76 -5.05 -4.22
C LEU A 163 -11.59 -4.36 -3.52
N THR A 164 -11.88 -3.75 -2.38
CA THR A 164 -10.88 -3.36 -1.40
C THR A 164 -10.72 -4.49 -0.39
N MET A 165 -9.51 -5.03 -0.30
CA MET A 165 -9.17 -6.18 0.53
C MET A 165 -8.05 -5.81 1.49
N TRP A 166 -8.00 -6.46 2.65
CA TRP A 166 -6.97 -6.26 3.68
C TRP A 166 -6.19 -7.54 3.92
N ARG A 167 -4.93 -7.41 4.34
CA ARG A 167 -4.06 -8.55 4.58
C ARG A 167 -4.63 -9.44 5.69
N ALA A 168 -4.73 -10.73 5.39
CA ALA A 168 -5.08 -11.78 6.35
C ALA A 168 -3.83 -12.51 6.82
N VAL A 169 -3.91 -13.18 7.97
CA VAL A 169 -2.84 -14.08 8.42
C VAL A 169 -2.75 -15.28 7.48
N ALA A 170 -1.54 -15.66 7.09
CA ALA A 170 -1.27 -16.83 6.27
C ALA A 170 0.03 -17.53 6.72
N ALA A 171 0.05 -18.86 6.63
CA ALA A 171 1.25 -19.65 6.91
C ALA A 171 2.32 -19.51 5.81
N SER A 172 1.89 -19.18 4.58
CA SER A 172 2.76 -18.94 3.43
C SER A 172 2.06 -18.10 2.37
N GLY A 173 2.84 -17.35 1.59
CA GLY A 173 2.31 -16.48 0.53
C GLY A 173 1.64 -15.21 1.07
N ALA A 174 0.95 -14.50 0.19
CA ALA A 174 0.26 -13.25 0.52
C ALA A 174 -1.25 -13.43 0.39
N ARG A 175 -1.95 -13.51 1.54
CA ARG A 175 -3.41 -13.65 1.59
C ARG A 175 -4.07 -12.34 1.95
N TYR A 176 -5.11 -12.00 1.21
CA TYR A 176 -5.98 -10.86 1.43
C TYR A 176 -7.43 -11.35 1.49
N GLN A 177 -8.22 -10.71 2.33
CA GLN A 177 -9.65 -10.95 2.47
C GLN A 177 -10.41 -9.64 2.28
N GLY A 178 -11.64 -9.73 1.79
CA GLY A 178 -12.48 -8.57 1.52
C GLY A 178 -13.92 -8.76 2.01
N PRO A 179 -14.83 -7.87 1.60
CA PRO A 179 -16.26 -7.99 1.85
C PRO A 179 -16.81 -9.35 1.37
N ASP A 180 -17.92 -9.80 1.96
CA ASP A 180 -18.62 -11.04 1.58
C ASP A 180 -17.70 -12.26 1.44
N ASP A 181 -16.70 -12.42 2.32
CA ASP A 181 -15.69 -13.50 2.25
C ASP A 181 -14.91 -13.57 0.93
N ALA A 182 -14.75 -12.43 0.25
CA ALA A 182 -13.83 -12.31 -0.87
C ALA A 182 -12.41 -12.71 -0.43
N MET A 183 -11.68 -13.39 -1.30
CA MET A 183 -10.34 -13.89 -1.01
C MET A 183 -9.41 -13.75 -2.22
N PHE A 184 -8.18 -13.32 -1.96
CA PHE A 184 -7.09 -13.32 -2.91
C PHE A 184 -5.87 -13.90 -2.18
N TRP A 185 -5.35 -15.03 -2.66
CA TRP A 185 -4.19 -15.66 -2.06
C TRP A 185 -3.14 -15.96 -3.13
N GLU A 186 -2.07 -15.16 -3.12
CA GLU A 186 -0.91 -15.37 -3.98
C GLU A 186 0.07 -16.35 -3.32
N HIS A 187 0.51 -17.32 -4.11
CA HIS A 187 1.58 -18.23 -3.77
C HIS A 187 2.33 -18.67 -5.04
N GLN A 188 3.62 -18.34 -5.11
CA GLN A 188 4.55 -18.83 -6.15
C GLN A 188 4.12 -18.49 -7.59
N GLY A 189 3.50 -17.33 -7.81
CA GLY A 189 3.07 -16.88 -9.14
C GLY A 189 1.69 -17.38 -9.58
N GLU A 190 0.98 -18.07 -8.69
CA GLU A 190 -0.43 -18.41 -8.82
C GLU A 190 -1.26 -17.67 -7.77
N VAL A 191 -2.49 -17.34 -8.12
CA VAL A 191 -3.47 -16.70 -7.25
C VAL A 191 -4.70 -17.59 -7.17
N LYS A 192 -5.12 -17.92 -5.95
CA LYS A 192 -6.50 -18.37 -5.69
C LYS A 192 -7.35 -17.15 -5.43
N PHE A 193 -8.39 -16.97 -6.24
CA PHE A 193 -9.29 -15.84 -6.13
C PHE A 193 -10.72 -16.31 -5.91
N ARG A 194 -11.43 -15.61 -5.03
CA ARG A 194 -12.86 -15.77 -4.80
C ARG A 194 -13.46 -14.39 -4.64
N GLU A 195 -14.43 -14.04 -5.47
CA GLU A 195 -15.02 -12.70 -5.46
C GLU A 195 -15.93 -12.47 -4.24
N ARG A 196 -16.67 -13.50 -3.84
CA ARG A 196 -17.56 -13.52 -2.68
C ARG A 196 -17.88 -14.95 -2.26
N ALA A 197 -18.50 -15.14 -1.11
CA ALA A 197 -18.82 -16.43 -0.51
C ALA A 197 -19.59 -17.37 -1.46
N SER A 198 -20.50 -16.82 -2.27
CA SER A 198 -21.32 -17.60 -3.21
C SER A 198 -20.61 -17.91 -4.54
N SER A 199 -19.46 -17.30 -4.79
CA SER A 199 -18.74 -17.48 -6.06
C SER A 199 -17.78 -18.66 -5.96
N PRO A 200 -17.55 -19.39 -7.06
CA PRO A 200 -16.51 -20.41 -7.09
C PRO A 200 -15.14 -19.78 -6.83
N GLU A 201 -14.23 -20.56 -6.26
CA GLU A 201 -12.82 -20.22 -6.24
C GLU A 201 -12.21 -20.53 -7.61
N VAL A 202 -11.42 -19.59 -8.12
CA VAL A 202 -10.80 -19.64 -9.45
C VAL A 202 -9.28 -19.56 -9.30
N THR A 203 -8.55 -20.10 -10.27
CA THR A 203 -7.09 -20.02 -10.28
C THR A 203 -6.64 -19.02 -11.33
N CYS A 204 -5.76 -18.10 -10.93
CA CYS A 204 -5.19 -17.11 -11.82
C CYS A 204 -3.67 -17.21 -11.87
N THR A 205 -3.08 -16.91 -13.02
CA THR A 205 -1.63 -16.90 -13.24
C THR A 205 -1.17 -15.52 -13.70
N ALA A 206 0.06 -15.12 -13.37
CA ALA A 206 0.56 -13.79 -13.73
C ALA A 206 0.50 -13.55 -15.25
N ASP A 207 -0.11 -12.45 -15.68
CA ASP A 207 -0.14 -12.06 -17.09
C ASP A 207 1.25 -11.58 -17.52
N ARG A 208 1.90 -12.38 -18.37
CA ARG A 208 3.25 -12.11 -18.88
C ARG A 208 3.34 -10.83 -19.72
N ARG A 209 2.21 -10.21 -20.10
CA ARG A 209 2.16 -8.94 -20.83
C ARG A 209 2.24 -7.69 -19.95
N THR A 210 2.21 -7.85 -18.63
CA THR A 210 2.19 -6.74 -17.66
C THR A 210 3.47 -6.61 -16.82
N ARG A 211 4.55 -7.33 -17.20
CA ARG A 211 5.88 -7.15 -16.61
C ARG A 211 6.66 -6.03 -17.28
#